data_AF-A0A2E0QXF9-F1
#
_entry.id   AF-A0A2E0QXF9-F1
#
_cell.length_a   1.000
_cell.length_b   1.000
_cell.length_c   1.000
_cell.angle_alpha   90.00
_cell.angle_beta   90.00
_cell.angle_gamma   90.00
#
_symmetry.space_group_name_H-M   'P 1'
#
loop_
_entity.id
_entity.type
_entity.pdbx_description
1 polymer ?
#
loop_
_entity_poly.entity_id
_entity_poly.type
_entity_poly.pdbx_seq_one_letter_code
_entity_poly.pdbx_strand_id
1 'polypeptide(L)'
;MSRDSVYGFTRSVHERAERLVASEILCNDSGFVPLLIREKFAGQFGLDRIANLFDDSVEAMEEFLIEEGCLPENWNELDDAGKGLVAGRFEFSPVLKDILEWWRVSDALARHLVRSGEPVLRNDFGAWWGRTSSGQEILMDGTIQRLLSTGSSDDRRGNGVPCFRLGLQSPDGPGRSTVNETVFRE
;
A
#
# COMPACT_ATOMS: atom_id res chain seq x y z
N MET A 1 18.67 21.86 19.08
CA MET A 1 17.52 20.95 19.23
C MET A 1 16.51 21.60 20.15
N SER A 2 15.27 21.82 19.67
CA SER A 2 14.20 22.40 20.50
C SER A 2 13.85 21.44 21.64
N ARG A 3 13.55 21.96 22.83
CA ARG A 3 13.23 21.13 24.02
C ARG A 3 11.95 20.29 23.88
N ASP A 4 11.14 20.55 22.84
CA ASP A 4 9.83 19.92 22.62
C ASP A 4 9.80 18.90 21.49
N SER A 5 10.96 18.57 20.90
CA SER A 5 11.07 17.54 19.86
C SER A 5 11.64 16.24 20.42
N VAL A 6 10.93 15.13 20.19
CA VAL A 6 11.38 13.77 20.49
C VAL A 6 11.48 13.03 19.14
N TYR A 7 12.68 12.53 18.79
CA TYR A 7 12.96 11.87 17.51
C TYR A 7 12.57 12.67 16.24
N GLY A 8 12.66 14.00 16.28
CA GLY A 8 12.27 14.86 15.15
C GLY A 8 10.76 15.15 15.06
N PHE A 9 9.95 14.59 15.96
CA PHE A 9 8.52 14.85 16.07
C PHE A 9 8.19 15.69 17.29
N THR A 10 7.03 16.34 17.30
CA THR A 10 6.55 17.03 18.50
C THR A 10 6.27 16.02 19.61
N ARG A 11 6.52 16.41 20.87
CA ARG A 11 6.21 15.58 22.04
C ARG A 11 4.77 15.06 22.05
N SER A 12 3.81 15.87 21.61
CA SER A 12 2.40 15.47 21.53
C SER A 12 2.15 14.31 20.57
N VAL A 13 2.82 14.31 19.41
CA VAL A 13 2.72 13.22 18.43
C VAL A 13 3.36 11.95 19.00
N HIS A 14 4.51 12.08 19.67
CA HIS A 14 5.17 10.95 20.31
C HIS A 14 4.29 10.27 21.37
N GLU A 15 3.69 11.04 22.28
CA GLU A 15 2.80 10.49 23.32
C GLU A 15 1.53 9.84 22.72
N ARG A 16 1.04 10.34 21.58
CA ARG A 16 -0.05 9.69 20.83
C ARG A 16 0.42 8.37 20.19
N ALA A 17 1.65 8.32 19.70
CA ALA A 17 2.25 7.13 19.12
C ALA A 17 2.42 6.03 20.18
N GLU A 18 2.88 6.38 21.38
CA GLU A 18 2.96 5.43 22.50
C GLU A 18 1.60 4.79 22.80
N ARG A 19 0.54 5.60 22.90
CA ARG A 19 -0.82 5.09 23.14
C ARG A 19 -1.32 4.21 22.01
N LEU A 20 -1.10 4.61 20.76
CA LEU A 20 -1.49 3.81 19.60
C LEU A 20 -0.76 2.48 19.59
N VAL A 21 0.57 2.48 19.75
CA VAL A 21 1.36 1.24 19.78
C VAL A 21 0.90 0.32 20.91
N ALA A 22 0.69 0.86 22.11
CA ALA A 22 0.28 0.07 23.26
C ALA A 22 -1.14 -0.54 23.14
N SER A 23 -2.01 0.03 22.29
CA SER A 23 -3.40 -0.43 22.15
C SER A 23 -3.67 -1.20 20.86
N GLU A 24 -2.95 -0.89 19.78
CA GLU A 24 -3.27 -1.33 18.44
C GLU A 24 -2.27 -2.35 17.86
N ILE A 25 -1.05 -2.42 18.42
CA ILE A 25 -0.07 -3.45 18.08
C ILE A 25 -0.19 -4.58 19.09
N LEU A 26 -0.44 -5.80 18.61
CA LEU A 26 -0.75 -6.95 19.47
C LEU A 26 0.47 -7.85 19.69
N CYS A 27 1.14 -8.26 18.62
CA CYS A 27 2.34 -9.08 18.69
C CYS A 27 3.14 -9.05 17.39
N ASN A 28 4.42 -9.42 17.48
CA ASN A 28 5.25 -9.70 16.32
C ASN A 28 5.04 -11.17 15.90
N ASP A 29 4.56 -11.37 14.67
CA ASP A 29 4.34 -12.70 14.08
C ASP A 29 5.24 -12.94 12.85
N SER A 30 6.40 -12.29 12.79
CA SER A 30 7.32 -12.36 11.64
C SER A 30 7.83 -13.78 11.36
N GLY A 31 7.92 -14.63 12.39
CA GLY A 31 8.27 -16.04 12.23
C GLY A 31 7.11 -16.95 11.80
N PHE A 32 5.87 -16.46 11.85
CA PHE A 32 4.67 -17.29 11.68
C PHE A 32 3.91 -16.99 10.39
N VAL A 33 3.65 -15.71 10.09
CA VAL A 33 2.88 -15.31 8.91
C VAL A 33 3.50 -15.80 7.59
N PRO A 34 4.83 -15.73 7.36
CA PRO A 34 5.43 -16.25 6.14
C PRO A 34 5.18 -17.75 5.94
N LEU A 35 5.16 -18.54 7.02
CA LEU A 35 4.84 -19.97 6.95
C LEU A 35 3.38 -20.17 6.54
N LEU A 36 2.45 -19.41 7.11
CA LEU A 36 1.03 -19.51 6.75
C LEU A 36 0.77 -19.14 5.29
N ILE A 37 1.45 -18.12 4.78
CA ILE A 37 1.38 -17.72 3.36
C ILE A 37 1.92 -18.83 2.47
N ARG A 38 3.07 -19.41 2.82
CA ARG A 38 3.69 -20.50 2.05
C ARG A 38 2.77 -21.72 1.94
N GLU A 39 2.14 -22.10 3.04
CA GLU A 39 1.22 -23.24 3.09
C GLU A 39 -0.19 -22.91 2.56
N LYS A 40 -0.43 -21.65 2.15
CA LYS A 40 -1.76 -21.14 1.77
C LYS A 40 -2.82 -21.50 2.80
N PHE A 41 -2.50 -21.32 4.08
CA PHE A 41 -3.28 -21.86 5.18
C PHE A 41 -4.76 -21.46 5.09
N ALA A 42 -5.63 -22.47 5.16
CA ALA A 42 -7.09 -22.34 5.01
C ALA A 42 -7.56 -21.60 3.74
N GLY A 43 -6.70 -21.42 2.72
CA GLY A 43 -6.96 -20.58 1.55
C GLY A 43 -7.06 -19.08 1.85
N GLN A 44 -6.72 -18.64 3.06
CA GLN A 44 -6.88 -17.25 3.53
C GLN A 44 -5.55 -16.50 3.69
N PHE A 45 -4.43 -17.20 3.60
CA PHE A 45 -3.08 -16.65 3.64
C PHE A 45 -2.43 -16.77 2.26
N GLY A 46 -2.52 -15.71 1.45
CA GLY A 46 -1.94 -15.68 0.11
C GLY A 46 -1.44 -14.28 -0.23
N LEU A 47 -0.43 -14.19 -1.10
CA LEU A 47 0.10 -12.89 -1.53
C LEU A 47 -0.96 -12.05 -2.25
N ASP A 48 -1.84 -12.71 -3.01
CA ASP A 48 -3.02 -12.12 -3.66
C ASP A 48 -4.04 -11.51 -2.69
N ARG A 49 -3.92 -11.80 -1.39
CA ARG A 49 -4.81 -11.31 -0.33
C ARG A 49 -4.23 -10.15 0.46
N ILE A 50 -2.98 -9.78 0.19
CA ILE A 50 -2.32 -8.65 0.86
C ILE A 50 -2.71 -7.37 0.11
N ALA A 51 -3.44 -6.49 0.79
CA ALA A 51 -3.73 -5.16 0.27
C ALA A 51 -2.43 -4.35 0.14
N ASN A 52 -2.31 -3.53 -0.91
CA ASN A 52 -1.15 -2.67 -1.17
C ASN A 52 0.20 -3.41 -1.21
N LEU A 53 0.22 -4.67 -1.64
CA LEU A 53 1.45 -5.45 -1.75
C LEU A 53 2.38 -4.92 -2.85
N PHE A 54 1.81 -4.39 -3.93
CA PHE A 54 2.58 -3.85 -5.03
C PHE A 54 2.81 -2.35 -4.84
N ASP A 55 3.99 -1.89 -5.21
CA ASP A 55 4.39 -0.51 -5.25
C ASP A 55 4.24 0.02 -6.68
N ASP A 56 3.27 0.91 -6.86
CA ASP A 56 3.01 1.69 -8.06
C ASP A 56 3.18 3.19 -7.78
N SER A 57 3.99 3.54 -6.78
CA SER A 57 4.29 4.92 -6.45
C SER A 57 5.14 5.59 -7.54
N VAL A 58 5.10 6.93 -7.54
CA VAL A 58 5.95 7.75 -8.41
C VAL A 58 7.43 7.48 -8.15
N GLU A 59 7.79 7.23 -6.90
CA GLU A 59 9.15 6.88 -6.48
C GLU A 59 9.60 5.56 -7.11
N ALA A 60 8.75 4.52 -7.08
CA ALA A 60 9.04 3.24 -7.72
C ALA A 60 9.17 3.37 -9.26
N MET A 61 8.34 4.21 -9.88
CA MET A 61 8.45 4.51 -11.31
C MET A 61 9.75 5.24 -11.65
N GLU A 62 10.14 6.22 -10.85
CA GLU A 62 11.38 6.98 -11.05
C GLU A 62 12.61 6.09 -10.92
N GLU A 63 12.66 5.25 -9.87
CA GLU A 63 13.73 4.28 -9.67
C GLU A 63 13.87 3.35 -10.88
N PHE A 64 12.76 2.78 -11.36
CA PHE A 64 12.75 1.96 -12.58
C PHE A 64 13.31 2.70 -13.80
N LEU A 65 12.84 3.94 -14.05
CA LEU A 65 13.30 4.72 -15.21
C LEU A 65 14.77 5.12 -15.10
N ILE A 66 15.30 5.30 -13.88
CA ILE A 66 16.73 5.53 -13.64
C ILE A 66 17.54 4.27 -13.98
N GLU A 67 17.11 3.11 -13.51
CA GLU A 67 17.77 1.83 -13.76
C GLU A 67 17.83 1.48 -15.25
N GLU A 68 16.73 1.74 -15.97
CA GLU A 68 16.64 1.54 -17.42
C GLU A 68 17.30 2.67 -18.24
N GLY A 69 17.78 3.73 -17.59
CA GLY A 69 18.44 4.87 -18.25
C GLY A 69 17.51 5.69 -19.15
N CYS A 70 16.21 5.72 -18.84
CA CYS A 70 15.16 6.35 -19.65
C CYS A 70 14.38 7.46 -18.91
N LEU A 71 14.86 7.90 -17.74
CA LEU A 71 14.28 9.02 -17.00
C LEU A 71 14.29 10.32 -17.84
N PRO A 72 13.13 10.93 -18.11
CA PRO A 72 13.07 12.19 -18.87
C PRO A 72 13.63 13.37 -18.07
N GLU A 73 14.29 14.32 -18.74
CA GLU A 73 14.78 15.54 -18.09
C GLU A 73 13.67 16.37 -17.43
N ASN A 74 12.46 16.35 -17.99
CA ASN A 74 11.29 17.07 -17.48
C ASN A 74 10.45 16.27 -16.47
N TRP A 75 10.95 15.16 -15.93
CA TRP A 75 10.22 14.29 -14.99
C TRP A 75 9.56 15.05 -13.84
N ASN A 76 10.30 16.00 -13.24
CA ASN A 76 9.84 16.78 -12.09
C ASN A 76 8.77 17.83 -12.43
N GLU A 77 8.54 18.09 -13.72
CA GLU A 77 7.49 19.01 -14.19
C GLU A 77 6.16 18.28 -14.45
N LEU A 78 6.18 16.94 -14.50
CA LEU A 78 5.00 16.11 -14.73
C LEU A 78 4.19 15.94 -13.43
N ASP A 79 2.86 15.91 -13.57
CA ASP A 79 1.98 15.42 -12.51
C ASP A 79 2.02 13.87 -12.43
N ASP A 80 1.45 13.30 -11.38
CA ASP A 80 1.47 11.85 -11.15
C ASP A 80 0.87 11.06 -12.33
N ALA A 81 -0.15 11.62 -12.99
CA ALA A 81 -0.76 11.02 -14.18
C ALA A 81 0.21 11.01 -15.38
N GLY A 82 0.91 12.13 -15.63
CA GLY A 82 1.95 12.23 -16.64
C GLY A 82 3.10 11.29 -16.38
N LYS A 83 3.55 11.19 -15.12
CA LYS A 83 4.59 10.25 -14.67
C LYS A 83 4.18 8.80 -14.94
N GLY A 84 2.95 8.43 -14.59
CA GLY A 84 2.40 7.10 -14.89
C GLY A 84 2.33 6.78 -16.38
N LEU A 85 1.95 7.76 -17.22
CA LEU A 85 1.94 7.59 -18.68
C LEU A 85 3.34 7.38 -19.25
N VAL A 86 4.34 8.09 -18.73
CA VAL A 86 5.74 7.91 -19.15
C VAL A 86 6.24 6.54 -18.73
N ALA A 87 6.08 6.17 -17.45
CA ALA A 87 6.50 4.87 -16.94
C ALA A 87 5.85 3.72 -17.73
N GLY A 88 4.55 3.84 -18.04
CA GLY A 88 3.83 2.85 -18.83
C GLY A 88 4.34 2.69 -20.27
N ARG A 89 4.91 3.74 -20.89
CA ARG A 89 5.55 3.63 -22.23
C ARG A 89 6.82 2.78 -22.21
N PHE A 90 7.48 2.71 -21.06
CA PHE A 90 8.65 1.88 -20.81
C PHE A 90 8.27 0.54 -20.16
N GLU A 91 7.00 0.14 -20.26
CA GLU A 91 6.49 -1.14 -19.76
C GLU A 91 6.72 -1.34 -18.25
N PHE A 92 6.70 -0.24 -17.47
CA PHE A 92 6.74 -0.31 -16.01
C PHE A 92 5.67 -1.26 -15.47
N SER A 93 6.09 -2.16 -14.59
CA SER A 93 5.22 -3.05 -13.84
C SER A 93 5.39 -2.78 -12.36
N PRO A 94 4.30 -2.68 -11.57
CA PRO A 94 4.38 -2.51 -10.13
C PRO A 94 5.26 -3.58 -9.47
N VAL A 95 6.12 -3.14 -8.57
CA VAL A 95 7.13 -4.00 -7.90
C VAL A 95 6.55 -4.54 -6.59
N LEU A 96 6.92 -5.74 -6.18
CA LEU A 96 6.53 -6.24 -4.87
C LEU A 96 7.22 -5.43 -3.77
N LYS A 97 6.45 -4.97 -2.77
CA LYS A 97 7.02 -4.36 -1.58
C LYS A 97 7.73 -5.41 -0.73
N ASP A 98 8.94 -5.08 -0.29
CA ASP A 98 9.70 -5.90 0.62
C ASP A 98 9.12 -5.83 2.04
N ILE A 99 8.33 -6.82 2.41
CA ILE A 99 7.81 -6.97 3.77
C ILE A 99 8.91 -7.60 4.64
N LEU A 100 9.42 -6.82 5.60
CA LEU A 100 10.51 -7.23 6.49
C LEU A 100 9.99 -7.81 7.80
N GLU A 101 8.87 -7.30 8.31
CA GLU A 101 8.27 -7.74 9.57
C GLU A 101 6.76 -7.89 9.45
N TRP A 102 6.20 -8.82 10.23
CA TRP A 102 4.75 -8.99 10.35
C TRP A 102 4.30 -8.69 11.77
N TRP A 103 3.38 -7.74 11.88
CA TRP A 103 2.81 -7.32 13.16
C TRP A 103 1.31 -7.57 13.16
N ARG A 104 0.83 -8.35 14.13
CA ARG A 104 -0.60 -8.48 14.34
C ARG A 104 -1.12 -7.17 14.93
N VAL A 105 -2.17 -6.66 14.31
CA VAL A 105 -2.75 -5.35 14.66
C VAL A 105 -4.24 -5.48 14.88
N SER A 106 -4.83 -4.47 15.52
CA SER A 106 -6.28 -4.36 15.57
C SER A 106 -6.86 -4.10 14.16
N ASP A 107 -8.15 -4.41 14.01
CA ASP A 107 -8.90 -4.05 12.80
C ASP A 107 -9.01 -2.54 12.56
N ALA A 108 -9.00 -1.72 13.61
CA ALA A 108 -9.05 -0.28 13.48
C ALA A 108 -7.77 0.24 12.83
N LEU A 109 -6.62 -0.13 13.37
CA LEU A 109 -5.32 0.25 12.81
C LEU A 109 -5.11 -0.32 11.40
N ALA A 110 -5.53 -1.56 11.15
CA ALA A 110 -5.45 -2.16 9.82
C ALA A 110 -6.16 -1.31 8.74
N ARG A 111 -7.34 -0.74 9.04
CA ARG A 111 -8.05 0.17 8.12
C ARG A 111 -7.30 1.48 7.88
N HIS A 112 -6.57 1.98 8.87
CA HIS A 112 -5.74 3.18 8.70
C HIS A 112 -4.51 2.87 7.84
N LEU A 113 -3.84 1.75 8.10
CA LEU A 113 -2.68 1.30 7.33
C LEU A 113 -3.02 1.08 5.85
N VAL A 114 -4.13 0.39 5.55
CA VAL A 114 -4.58 0.20 4.15
C VAL A 114 -4.80 1.54 3.45
N ARG A 115 -5.42 2.51 4.13
CA ARG A 115 -5.65 3.86 3.56
C ARG A 115 -4.35 4.64 3.34
N SER A 116 -3.29 4.29 4.06
CA SER A 116 -1.95 4.88 3.90
C SER A 116 -1.06 4.13 2.92
N GLY A 117 -1.59 3.14 2.19
CA GLY A 117 -0.81 2.41 1.18
C GLY A 117 0.10 1.32 1.76
N GLU A 118 -0.07 0.95 3.04
CA GLU A 118 0.75 -0.05 3.71
C GLU A 118 0.27 -1.48 3.39
N PRO A 119 1.19 -2.46 3.27
CA PRO A 119 0.84 -3.86 3.07
C PRO A 119 0.06 -4.43 4.25
N VAL A 120 -1.14 -4.94 4.00
CA VAL A 120 -1.99 -5.47 5.08
C VAL A 120 -2.70 -6.74 4.64
N LEU A 121 -2.51 -7.81 5.42
CA LEU A 121 -3.27 -9.05 5.30
C LEU A 121 -4.41 -9.05 6.32
N ARG A 122 -5.66 -9.19 5.87
CA ARG A 122 -6.84 -9.30 6.74
C ARG A 122 -7.68 -10.50 6.35
N ASN A 123 -8.03 -11.31 7.36
CA ASN A 123 -8.85 -12.50 7.17
C ASN A 123 -9.58 -12.87 8.48
N ASP A 124 -10.21 -14.05 8.52
CA ASP A 124 -11.02 -14.47 9.67
C ASP A 124 -10.21 -14.68 10.96
N PHE A 125 -8.88 -14.82 10.84
CA PHE A 125 -7.97 -15.02 11.97
C PHE A 125 -7.44 -13.69 12.54
N GLY A 126 -7.56 -12.58 11.81
CA GLY A 126 -7.15 -11.25 12.25
C GLY A 126 -6.58 -10.39 11.14
N ALA A 127 -5.82 -9.37 11.56
CA ALA A 127 -5.15 -8.42 10.69
C ALA A 127 -3.66 -8.38 11.00
N TRP A 128 -2.84 -8.37 9.94
CA TRP A 128 -1.40 -8.22 10.02
C TRP A 128 -0.92 -7.10 9.11
N TRP A 129 -0.11 -6.23 9.68
CA TRP A 129 0.66 -5.22 8.95
C TRP A 129 1.97 -5.85 8.49
N GLY A 130 2.17 -5.89 7.18
CA GLY A 130 3.45 -6.21 6.56
C GLY A 130 4.31 -4.95 6.52
N ARG A 131 5.13 -4.77 7.55
CA ARG A 131 5.98 -3.59 7.71
C ARG A 131 7.20 -3.71 6.79
N THR A 132 7.47 -2.67 6.00
CA THR A 132 8.58 -2.64 5.02
C THR A 132 9.88 -2.06 5.58
N SER A 133 9.95 -1.90 6.90
CA SER A 133 11.11 -1.39 7.63
C SER A 133 11.42 -2.32 8.82
N SER A 134 12.68 -2.42 9.21
CA SER A 134 13.11 -3.25 10.34
C SER A 134 14.30 -2.63 11.07
N GLY A 135 14.59 -3.09 12.29
CA GLY A 135 15.72 -2.65 13.11
C GLY A 135 15.44 -1.47 14.03
N GLN A 136 14.33 -0.74 13.81
CA GLN A 136 13.82 0.27 14.75
C GLN A 136 12.55 -0.19 15.44
N GLU A 137 12.38 0.26 16.69
CA GLU A 137 11.15 0.11 17.46
C GLU A 137 9.93 0.62 16.68
N ILE A 138 8.76 -0.03 16.83
CA ILE A 138 7.54 0.41 16.13
C ILE A 138 7.16 1.85 16.49
N LEU A 139 7.44 2.26 17.74
CA LEU A 139 7.19 3.62 18.20
C LEU A 139 7.89 4.68 17.33
N MET A 140 9.04 4.32 16.76
CA MET A 140 9.85 5.19 15.90
C MET A 140 9.51 5.04 14.42
N ASP A 141 8.53 4.18 14.08
CA ASP A 141 8.20 3.92 12.70
C ASP A 141 7.54 5.14 12.03
N GLY A 142 8.07 5.51 10.86
CA GLY A 142 7.57 6.63 10.09
C GLY A 142 6.09 6.52 9.73
N THR A 143 5.56 5.31 9.50
CA THR A 143 4.16 5.07 9.21
C THR A 143 3.27 5.44 10.39
N ILE A 144 3.63 5.02 11.61
CA ILE A 144 2.87 5.37 12.83
C ILE A 144 2.88 6.89 13.05
N GLN A 145 4.04 7.52 12.87
CA GLN A 145 4.18 8.97 13.04
C GLN A 145 3.37 9.75 11.98
N ARG A 146 3.37 9.29 10.71
CA ARG A 146 2.55 9.86 9.62
C ARG A 146 1.07 9.77 9.93
N LEU A 147 0.58 8.60 10.34
CA LEU A 147 -0.83 8.38 10.69
C LEU A 147 -1.34 9.37 11.74
N LEU A 148 -0.50 9.73 12.71
CA LEU A 148 -0.86 10.64 13.79
C LEU A 148 -0.68 12.12 13.44
N SER A 149 0.25 12.43 12.53
CA SER A 149 0.50 13.78 12.03
C SER A 149 -0.65 14.27 11.14
N THR A 150 -1.16 13.39 10.27
CA THR A 150 -2.30 13.71 9.38
C THR A 150 -3.62 13.88 10.16
N GLY A 151 -3.73 13.30 11.35
CA GLY A 151 -4.94 13.36 12.18
C GLY A 151 -5.17 14.65 12.99
N SER A 152 -4.38 15.72 12.81
CA SER A 152 -4.59 17.01 13.55
C SER A 152 -5.34 18.09 12.76
N SER A 153 -5.56 17.87 11.46
CA SER A 153 -6.32 18.76 10.61
C SER A 153 -6.87 17.95 9.44
N ASP A 154 -8.19 18.00 9.26
CA ASP A 154 -8.92 17.53 8.07
C ASP A 154 -9.63 16.16 8.17
N ASP A 155 -10.67 16.10 9.01
CA ASP A 155 -11.80 15.16 8.90
C ASP A 155 -12.88 15.67 7.91
N ARG A 156 -12.50 16.43 6.85
CA ARG A 156 -13.46 16.96 5.86
C ARG A 156 -12.99 17.00 4.40
N ARG A 157 -11.98 16.22 4.01
CA ARG A 157 -11.69 16.04 2.57
C ARG A 157 -11.46 14.58 2.25
N GLY A 158 -12.54 13.93 1.84
CA GLY A 158 -12.45 12.75 0.99
C GLY A 158 -11.79 13.15 -0.32
N ASN A 159 -10.48 12.99 -0.41
CA ASN A 159 -9.80 12.85 -1.69
C ASN A 159 -9.45 11.37 -1.84
N GLY A 160 -10.26 10.68 -2.63
CA GLY A 160 -10.00 9.32 -3.05
C GLY A 160 -8.68 9.29 -3.81
N VAL A 161 -7.78 8.42 -3.36
CA VAL A 161 -6.70 7.94 -4.21
C VAL A 161 -7.38 7.22 -5.39
N PRO A 162 -7.15 7.64 -6.64
CA PRO A 162 -7.66 6.88 -7.77
C PRO A 162 -6.85 5.59 -7.82
N CYS A 163 -7.47 4.50 -7.36
CA CYS A 163 -7.02 3.15 -7.69
C CYS A 163 -7.18 3.01 -9.20
N PHE A 164 -6.11 3.27 -9.96
CA PHE A 164 -6.07 3.00 -11.39
C PHE A 164 -6.12 1.49 -11.57
N ARG A 165 -7.35 0.97 -11.67
CA ARG A 165 -7.60 -0.40 -12.12
C ARG A 165 -7.27 -0.44 -13.61
N LEU A 166 -5.99 -0.61 -13.93
CA LEU A 166 -5.55 -1.03 -15.27
C LEU A 166 -6.20 -2.40 -15.52
N GLY A 167 -7.11 -2.41 -16.49
CA GLY A 167 -7.89 -3.57 -16.84
C GLY A 167 -7.00 -4.66 -17.43
N LEU A 168 -6.65 -5.65 -16.63
CA LEU A 168 -6.32 -6.98 -17.11
C LEU A 168 -7.65 -7.76 -17.21
N GLN A 169 -8.24 -7.74 -18.40
CA GLN A 169 -9.28 -8.69 -18.76
C GLN A 169 -8.65 -10.09 -18.80
N SER A 170 -9.19 -11.00 -18.00
CA SER A 170 -8.81 -12.41 -18.01
C SER A 170 -9.26 -13.06 -19.33
N PRO A 171 -8.42 -13.87 -20.01
CA PRO A 171 -8.86 -14.70 -21.12
C PRO A 171 -9.42 -16.03 -20.60
N ASP A 172 -10.35 -16.59 -21.38
CA ASP A 172 -10.97 -17.94 -21.28
C ASP A 172 -12.13 -18.09 -20.27
N GLY A 173 -13.38 -18.43 -20.62
CA GLY A 173 -14.10 -18.86 -21.84
C GLY A 173 -15.56 -19.19 -21.43
N PRO A 174 -16.31 -20.11 -22.07
CA PRO A 174 -16.78 -20.16 -23.46
C PRO A 174 -18.34 -20.06 -23.58
N GLY A 175 -18.86 -19.74 -24.77
CA GLY A 175 -20.16 -20.29 -25.21
C GLY A 175 -21.22 -19.36 -25.81
N ARG A 176 -21.46 -19.59 -27.11
CA ARG A 176 -22.74 -19.52 -27.87
C ARG A 176 -23.42 -18.17 -28.18
N SER A 177 -23.27 -17.81 -29.46
CA SER A 177 -24.35 -17.61 -30.45
C SER A 177 -25.64 -16.92 -30.01
N THR A 178 -25.89 -15.73 -30.57
CA THR A 178 -27.02 -15.55 -31.52
C THR A 178 -26.76 -14.34 -32.41
N VAL A 179 -26.88 -14.60 -33.71
CA VAL A 179 -27.01 -13.60 -34.78
C VAL A 179 -28.32 -12.85 -34.57
N ASN A 180 -28.33 -11.53 -34.79
CA ASN A 180 -29.52 -10.83 -35.29
C ASN A 180 -29.09 -9.59 -36.08
N GLU A 181 -29.24 -9.70 -37.40
CA GLU A 181 -29.53 -8.57 -38.28
C GLU A 181 -30.76 -7.81 -37.76
N THR A 182 -30.80 -6.48 -37.93
CA THR A 182 -31.86 -5.73 -38.62
C THR A 182 -31.74 -4.22 -38.33
N VAL A 183 -31.34 -3.48 -39.37
CA VAL A 183 -31.93 -2.24 -39.91
C VAL A 183 -32.22 -1.05 -38.96
N PHE A 184 -31.60 0.11 -39.24
CA PHE A 184 -32.17 1.47 -39.33
C PHE A 184 -31.06 2.36 -39.96
N ARG A 185 -31.09 2.75 -41.26
CA ARG A 185 -31.63 4.01 -41.85
C ARG A 185 -31.57 5.18 -40.84
N GLU A 186 -30.89 6.29 -41.11
CA GLU A 186 -30.82 7.12 -42.34
C GLU A 186 -29.40 7.47 -42.81
#